data_AF-A0A098T9E8-F1
#
_entry.id   AF-A0A098T9E8-F1
#
_cell.length_a   1.000
_cell.length_b   1.000
_cell.length_c   1.000
_cell.angle_alpha   90.00
_cell.angle_beta   90.00
_cell.angle_gamma   90.00
#
_symmetry.space_group_name_H-M   'P 1'
#
loop_
_entity.id
_entity.type
_entity.pdbx_description
1 polymer ?
#
loop_
_entity_poly.entity_id
_entity_poly.type
_entity_poly.pdbx_seq_one_letter_code
_entity_poly.pdbx_strand_id
1 'polypeptide(L)'
;MTKSSIDAGGDLHEPLYEVMSRISLEIVDVAELIERLEPLLSNGRSTEFLASPDHMRVMQGIDLAVQKARGLANFIDGIGERLDSGQLIDITTALNLITLEDMKRRLRASIQAPHSAEVYQKASGDLDFF
;
A
#
# COMPACT_ATOMS: atom_id res chain seq x y z
N MET A 1 14.59 -29.23 31.05
CA MET A 1 15.45 -28.35 30.24
C MET A 1 15.40 -28.82 28.80
N THR A 2 14.72 -28.07 27.94
CA THR A 2 15.04 -27.95 26.50
C THR A 2 14.32 -26.70 26.01
N LYS A 3 15.07 -25.60 26.09
CA LYS A 3 14.74 -24.31 25.49
C LYS A 3 14.82 -24.53 23.98
N SER A 4 13.69 -24.62 23.29
CA SER A 4 13.68 -24.50 21.82
C SER A 4 13.69 -23.01 21.52
N SER A 5 14.87 -22.52 21.16
CA SER A 5 15.13 -21.17 20.69
C SER A 5 14.17 -20.88 19.54
N ILE A 6 13.28 -19.91 19.73
CA ILE A 6 12.60 -19.22 18.62
C ILE A 6 13.70 -18.44 17.93
N ASP A 7 14.22 -19.01 16.84
CA ASP A 7 15.15 -18.31 15.96
C ASP A 7 14.34 -17.26 15.20
N ALA A 8 14.48 -16.00 15.62
CA ALA A 8 13.89 -14.83 14.99
C ALA A 8 14.74 -14.40 13.78
N GLY A 9 15.03 -15.35 12.90
CA GLY A 9 15.66 -15.14 11.60
C GLY A 9 14.71 -15.71 10.56
N GLY A 10 13.77 -14.89 10.09
CA GLY A 10 12.84 -15.28 9.03
C GLY A 10 13.60 -15.86 7.85
N ASP A 11 13.05 -16.93 7.26
CA ASP A 11 13.60 -17.58 6.09
C ASP A 11 13.94 -16.50 5.04
N LEU A 12 15.24 -16.33 4.74
CA LEU A 12 15.72 -15.26 3.86
C LEU A 12 15.16 -15.39 2.44
N HIS A 13 14.61 -16.56 2.13
CA HIS A 13 14.08 -16.92 0.83
C HIS A 13 12.59 -17.22 0.95
N GLU A 14 11.77 -16.38 0.32
CA GLU A 14 10.31 -16.50 0.34
C GLU A 14 9.77 -16.75 -1.07
N PRO A 15 8.60 -17.39 -1.22
CA PRO A 15 8.04 -17.65 -2.53
C PRO A 15 7.73 -16.35 -3.28
N LEU A 16 8.24 -16.22 -4.51
CA LEU A 16 8.11 -15.00 -5.30
C LEU A 16 6.65 -14.57 -5.51
N TYR A 17 5.73 -15.53 -5.68
CA TYR A 17 4.31 -15.25 -5.84
C TYR A 17 3.72 -14.54 -4.60
N GLU A 18 4.16 -14.90 -3.39
CA GLU A 18 3.71 -14.25 -2.16
C GLU A 18 4.26 -12.82 -2.04
N VAL A 19 5.50 -12.61 -2.46
CA VAL A 19 6.12 -11.27 -2.51
C VAL A 19 5.36 -10.37 -3.47
N MET A 20 5.06 -10.88 -4.67
CA MET A 20 4.29 -10.15 -5.69
C MET A 20 2.90 -9.80 -5.17
N SER A 21 2.22 -10.73 -4.48
CA SER A 21 0.92 -10.48 -3.86
C SER A 21 0.99 -9.36 -2.81
N ARG A 22 2.01 -9.37 -1.93
CA ARG A 22 2.24 -8.29 -0.96
C ARG A 22 2.48 -6.93 -1.62
N ILE A 23 3.28 -6.89 -2.69
CA ILE A 23 3.53 -5.65 -3.44
C ILE A 23 2.24 -5.14 -4.10
N SER A 24 1.43 -6.04 -4.66
CA SER A 24 0.12 -5.69 -5.25
C SER A 24 -0.78 -5.03 -4.20
N LEU A 25 -0.87 -5.61 -2.99
CA LEU A 25 -1.64 -5.04 -1.88
C LEU A 25 -1.14 -3.64 -1.46
N GLU A 26 0.18 -3.42 -1.38
CA GLU A 26 0.71 -2.08 -1.08
C GLU A 26 0.32 -1.04 -2.15
N ILE A 27 0.26 -1.44 -3.41
CA ILE A 27 -0.15 -0.54 -4.50
C ILE A 27 -1.66 -0.25 -4.43
N VAL A 28 -2.47 -1.22 -4.03
CA VAL A 28 -3.90 -1.01 -3.75
C VAL A 28 -4.09 -0.02 -2.60
N ASP A 29 -3.36 -0.20 -1.49
CA ASP A 29 -3.35 0.73 -0.35
C ASP A 29 -3.00 2.17 -0.81
N VAL A 30 -2.01 2.33 -1.70
CA VAL A 30 -1.67 3.63 -2.29
C VAL A 30 -2.80 4.20 -3.14
N ALA A 31 -3.48 3.37 -3.94
CA ALA A 31 -4.63 3.82 -4.72
C ALA A 31 -5.76 4.34 -3.83
N GLU A 32 -6.06 3.65 -2.73
CA GLU A 32 -7.06 4.10 -1.75
C GLU A 32 -6.66 5.41 -1.07
N LEU A 33 -5.38 5.58 -0.73
CA LEU A 33 -4.87 6.84 -0.18
C LEU A 33 -5.03 8.01 -1.15
N ILE A 34 -4.79 7.78 -2.45
CA ILE A 34 -4.99 8.79 -3.50
C ILE A 34 -6.48 9.11 -3.67
N GLU A 35 -7.34 8.09 -3.72
CA GLU A 35 -8.79 8.24 -3.86
C GLU A 35 -9.39 9.07 -2.72
N ARG A 36 -8.87 8.93 -1.50
CA ARG A 36 -9.27 9.73 -0.33
C ARG A 36 -8.94 11.22 -0.44
N LEU A 37 -8.05 11.64 -1.35
CA LEU A 37 -7.77 13.06 -1.59
C LEU A 37 -8.93 13.77 -2.29
N GLU A 38 -9.73 13.03 -3.07
CA GLU A 38 -10.86 13.55 -3.84
C GLU A 38 -11.89 14.31 -2.97
N PRO A 39 -12.46 13.72 -1.90
CA PRO A 39 -13.39 14.44 -1.04
C PRO A 39 -12.73 15.60 -0.29
N LEU A 40 -11.45 15.48 0.10
CA LEU A 40 -10.75 16.54 0.84
C LEU A 40 -10.55 17.81 0.01
N LEU A 41 -10.35 17.67 -1.30
CA LEU A 41 -10.20 18.79 -2.22
C LEU A 41 -11.54 19.45 -2.58
N SER A 42 -12.64 18.69 -2.44
CA SER A 42 -13.99 19.14 -2.79
C SER A 42 -14.74 19.73 -1.60
N ASN A 43 -14.45 19.26 -0.38
CA ASN A 43 -15.12 19.71 0.84
C ASN A 43 -14.88 21.19 1.15
N GLY A 44 -15.96 21.93 1.45
CA GLY A 44 -15.89 23.33 1.89
C GLY A 44 -15.61 24.35 0.78
N ARG A 45 -15.62 23.95 -0.50
CA ARG A 45 -15.43 24.85 -1.64
C ARG A 45 -16.78 25.35 -2.19
N SER A 46 -16.79 26.55 -2.77
CA SER A 46 -17.97 27.10 -3.44
C SER A 46 -18.30 26.30 -4.71
N THR A 47 -19.57 26.25 -5.08
CA THR A 47 -20.05 25.54 -6.28
C THR A 47 -19.40 26.04 -7.57
N GLU A 48 -19.09 27.34 -7.65
CA GLU A 48 -18.39 27.95 -8.77
C GLU A 48 -16.93 27.47 -8.89
N PHE A 49 -16.24 27.28 -7.76
CA PHE A 49 -14.88 26.73 -7.75
C PHE A 49 -14.86 25.25 -8.15
N LEU A 50 -15.83 24.47 -7.67
CA LEU A 50 -15.97 23.05 -8.03
C LEU A 50 -16.27 22.86 -9.52
N ALA A 51 -16.98 23.80 -10.15
CA ALA A 51 -17.24 23.80 -11.58
C ALA A 51 -16.08 24.38 -12.42
N SER A 52 -15.00 24.86 -11.78
CA SER A 52 -13.89 25.47 -12.50
C SER A 52 -13.12 24.42 -13.34
N PRO A 53 -12.65 24.78 -14.55
CA PRO A 53 -11.83 23.89 -15.37
C PRO A 53 -10.57 23.39 -14.68
N ASP A 54 -9.98 24.22 -13.81
CA ASP A 54 -8.79 23.85 -13.06
C ASP A 54 -9.07 22.81 -11.99
N HIS A 55 -10.18 22.94 -11.25
CA HIS A 55 -10.62 21.92 -10.31
C HIS A 55 -10.94 20.60 -11.02
N MET A 56 -11.69 20.65 -12.13
CA MET A 56 -11.99 19.45 -12.93
C MET A 56 -10.72 18.73 -13.42
N ARG A 57 -9.69 19.48 -13.84
CA ARG A 57 -8.42 18.90 -14.27
C ARG A 57 -7.69 18.18 -13.13
N VAL A 58 -7.73 18.75 -11.92
CA VAL A 58 -7.15 18.11 -10.73
C VAL A 58 -7.89 16.82 -10.39
N MET A 59 -9.23 16.85 -10.39
CA MET A 59 -10.06 15.67 -10.09
C MET A 59 -9.83 14.54 -11.10
N GLN A 60 -9.75 14.87 -12.40
CA GLN A 60 -9.38 13.90 -13.44
C GLN A 60 -7.96 13.35 -13.24
N GLY A 61 -7.01 14.18 -12.78
CA GLY A 61 -5.67 13.73 -12.44
C GLY A 61 -5.64 12.72 -11.30
N ILE A 62 -6.49 12.91 -10.29
CA ILE A 62 -6.65 11.98 -9.16
C ILE A 62 -7.24 10.65 -9.64
N ASP A 63 -8.36 10.69 -10.37
CA ASP A 63 -8.97 9.49 -10.95
C ASP A 63 -7.98 8.71 -11.82
N LEU A 64 -7.25 9.40 -12.70
CA LEU A 64 -6.21 8.78 -13.52
C LEU A 64 -5.10 8.12 -12.67
N ALA A 65 -4.68 8.75 -11.57
CA ALA A 65 -3.68 8.19 -10.67
C ALA A 65 -4.21 6.92 -9.95
N VAL A 66 -5.46 6.93 -9.49
CA VAL A 66 -6.14 5.76 -8.89
C VAL A 66 -6.20 4.62 -9.89
N GLN A 67 -6.67 4.88 -11.12
CA GLN A 67 -6.75 3.87 -12.17
C GLN A 67 -5.38 3.26 -12.51
N LYS A 68 -4.34 4.11 -12.59
CA LYS A 68 -2.96 3.65 -12.85
C LYS A 68 -2.43 2.76 -11.73
N ALA A 69 -2.62 3.16 -10.46
CA ALA A 69 -2.19 2.36 -9.32
C ALA A 69 -2.91 1.00 -9.30
N ARG A 70 -4.24 0.97 -9.39
CA ARG A 70 -5.02 -0.27 -9.46
C ARG A 70 -4.61 -1.16 -10.64
N GLY A 71 -4.40 -0.57 -11.81
CA GLY A 71 -3.92 -1.30 -12.99
C GLY A 71 -2.56 -1.96 -12.78
N LEU A 72 -1.65 -1.29 -12.08
CA LEU A 72 -0.32 -1.82 -11.77
C LEU A 72 -0.37 -2.94 -10.72
N ALA A 73 -1.21 -2.80 -9.71
CA ALA A 73 -1.47 -3.87 -8.73
C ALA A 73 -1.98 -5.14 -9.41
N ASN A 74 -3.05 -5.01 -10.22
CA ASN A 74 -3.64 -6.13 -10.95
C ASN A 74 -2.64 -6.80 -11.91
N PHE A 75 -1.77 -6.01 -12.55
CA PHE A 75 -0.73 -6.55 -13.43
C PHE A 75 0.29 -7.40 -12.66
N ILE A 76 0.75 -6.93 -11.50
CA ILE A 76 1.70 -7.66 -10.64
C ILE A 76 1.05 -8.93 -10.09
N ASP A 77 -0.19 -8.85 -9.61
CA ASP A 77 -0.94 -9.99 -9.10
C ASP A 77 -1.12 -11.06 -10.20
N GLY A 78 -1.50 -10.64 -11.41
CA GLY A 78 -1.63 -11.54 -12.55
C GLY A 78 -0.30 -12.14 -13.04
N ILE A 79 0.86 -11.53 -12.77
CA ILE A 79 2.15 -12.19 -12.94
C ILE A 79 2.33 -13.26 -11.86
N GLY A 80 2.06 -12.90 -10.60
CA GLY A 80 2.16 -13.78 -9.44
C GLY A 80 1.39 -15.09 -9.61
N GLU A 81 0.15 -15.03 -10.10
CA GLU A 81 -0.69 -16.21 -10.35
C GLU A 81 -0.10 -17.22 -11.36
N ARG A 82 0.83 -16.78 -12.20
CA ARG A 82 1.46 -17.60 -13.26
C ARG A 82 2.86 -18.09 -12.88
N LEU A 83 3.37 -17.70 -11.72
CA LEU A 83 4.67 -18.12 -11.24
C LEU A 83 4.63 -19.54 -10.64
N ASP A 84 5.74 -20.25 -10.75
CA ASP A 84 5.90 -21.53 -10.09
C ASP A 84 6.07 -21.33 -8.58
N SER A 85 5.34 -22.13 -7.79
CA SER A 85 5.34 -22.09 -6.32
C SER A 85 6.72 -22.38 -5.70
N GLY A 86 7.62 -23.05 -6.44
CA GLY A 86 8.98 -23.35 -5.99
C GLY A 86 10.00 -22.22 -6.15
N GLN A 87 9.64 -21.12 -6.83
CA GLN A 87 10.59 -20.03 -7.07
C GLN A 87 10.74 -19.17 -5.81
N LEU A 88 11.90 -19.26 -5.16
CA LEU A 88 12.23 -18.48 -3.98
C LEU A 88 13.06 -17.23 -4.33
N ILE A 89 12.90 -16.16 -3.54
CA ILE A 89 13.61 -14.89 -3.69
C ILE A 89 14.07 -14.34 -2.33
N ASP A 90 15.26 -13.74 -2.28
CA ASP A 90 15.72 -12.93 -1.15
C ASP A 90 15.34 -11.45 -1.35
N ILE A 91 14.49 -10.95 -0.46
CA ILE A 91 14.00 -9.57 -0.49
C ILE A 91 14.73 -8.62 0.47
N THR A 92 15.74 -9.10 1.19
CA THR A 92 16.43 -8.34 2.25
C THR A 92 16.99 -7.01 1.74
N THR A 93 17.67 -7.06 0.59
CA THR A 93 18.23 -5.85 -0.04
C THR A 93 17.14 -4.89 -0.47
N ALA A 94 16.06 -5.40 -1.07
CA ALA A 94 14.93 -4.58 -1.52
C ALA A 94 14.22 -3.89 -0.35
N LEU A 95 13.99 -4.61 0.75
CA LEU A 95 13.40 -4.05 1.98
C LEU A 95 14.24 -2.95 2.61
N ASN A 96 15.57 -3.02 2.49
CA ASN A 96 16.46 -2.01 3.05
C ASN A 96 16.40 -0.68 2.29
N LEU A 97 15.85 -0.66 1.08
CA LEU A 97 15.60 0.58 0.33
C LEU A 97 14.33 1.31 0.79
N ILE A 98 13.46 0.63 1.54
CA ILE A 98 12.20 1.18 2.01
C ILE A 98 12.44 1.96 3.31
N THR A 99 12.05 3.23 3.30
CA THR A 99 12.20 4.15 4.44
C THR A 99 10.95 4.21 5.33
N LEU A 100 9.78 3.90 4.78
CA LEU A 100 8.53 3.83 5.54
C LEU A 100 8.46 2.50 6.29
N GLU A 101 8.70 2.54 7.60
CA GLU A 101 8.75 1.34 8.45
C GLU A 101 7.46 0.50 8.42
N ASP A 102 6.29 1.13 8.28
CA ASP A 102 5.02 0.42 8.17
C ASP A 102 4.90 -0.38 6.85
N MET A 103 5.30 0.23 5.73
CA MET A 103 5.35 -0.44 4.42
C MET A 103 6.39 -1.56 4.42
N LYS A 104 7.57 -1.28 4.97
CA LYS A 104 8.64 -2.27 5.14
C LYS A 104 8.17 -3.46 5.96
N ARG A 105 7.42 -3.23 7.04
CA ARG A 105 6.85 -4.30 7.87
C ARG A 105 5.85 -5.15 7.10
N ARG A 106 4.92 -4.53 6.35
CA ARG A 106 3.92 -5.27 5.56
C ARG A 106 4.55 -6.11 4.45
N LEU A 107 5.66 -5.65 3.88
CA LEU A 107 6.39 -6.38 2.85
C LEU A 107 7.29 -7.51 3.39
N ARG A 108 7.76 -7.45 4.65
CA ARG A 108 8.81 -8.33 5.19
C ARG A 108 8.35 -9.70 5.69
N ALA A 109 7.06 -9.92 5.92
CA ALA A 109 6.45 -11.23 6.18
C ALA A 109 4.96 -11.00 6.48
N SER A 110 4.14 -12.02 6.20
CA SER A 110 2.68 -12.14 6.32
C SER A 110 2.05 -11.90 7.71
N ILE A 111 2.45 -10.83 8.38
CA ILE A 111 1.64 -10.26 9.44
C ILE A 111 0.54 -9.50 8.70
N GLN A 112 -0.72 -9.95 8.81
CA GLN A 112 -1.89 -9.15 8.49
C GLN A 112 -1.82 -7.86 9.35
N ALA A 113 -1.02 -6.89 8.94
CA ALA A 113 -1.04 -5.59 9.53
C ALA A 113 -2.31 -4.90 9.00
N PRO A 114 -3.06 -4.18 9.85
CA PRO A 114 -4.21 -3.42 9.39
C PRO A 114 -3.79 -2.48 8.27
N HIS A 115 -4.65 -2.37 7.25
CA HIS A 115 -4.42 -1.54 6.07
C HIS A 115 -3.97 -0.13 6.51
N SER A 116 -2.97 0.44 5.82
CA SER A 116 -2.41 1.76 6.17
C SER A 116 -3.53 2.80 6.33
N ALA A 117 -4.51 2.68 5.45
CA ALA A 117 -5.72 3.46 5.36
C ALA A 117 -6.53 3.48 6.68
N GLU A 118 -6.59 2.38 7.42
CA GLU A 118 -7.28 2.27 8.71
C GLU A 118 -6.46 2.86 9.87
N VAL A 119 -5.14 2.70 9.82
CA VAL A 119 -4.21 3.25 10.84
C VAL A 119 -4.22 4.79 10.81
N TYR A 120 -4.18 5.39 9.62
CA TYR A 120 -4.29 6.85 9.47
C TYR A 120 -5.65 7.39 9.95
N GLN A 121 -6.75 6.65 9.80
CA GLN A 121 -8.05 7.05 10.34
C GLN A 121 -8.06 7.07 11.87
N LYS A 122 -7.47 6.06 12.52
CA LYS A 122 -7.35 6.03 13.99
C LYS A 122 -6.49 7.17 14.53
N ALA A 123 -5.39 7.50 13.85
CA ALA A 123 -4.53 8.61 14.23
C ALA A 123 -5.20 9.99 13.98
N SER A 124 -6.01 10.13 12.93
CA SER A 124 -6.70 11.39 12.63
C SER A 124 -7.88 11.69 13.56
N GLY A 125 -8.38 10.69 14.30
CA GLY A 125 -9.45 10.88 15.31
C GLY A 125 -8.96 11.38 16.66
N ASP A 126 -7.64 11.44 16.88
CA ASP A 126 -6.98 11.78 18.15
C ASP A 126 -6.24 13.13 18.09
N LEU A 127 -6.47 13.92 17.04
CA LEU A 127 -6.04 15.31 16.98
C LEU A 127 -7.05 16.18 17.74
N ASP A 128 -7.05 16.05 19.07
CA ASP A 128 -7.49 17.13 19.94
C ASP A 128 -6.58 18.33 19.65
N PHE A 129 -7.13 19.32 18.93
CA PHE A 129 -6.47 20.60 18.70
C PHE A 129 -6.20 21.25 20.07
N PHE A 130 -4.92 21.44 20.41
CA PHE A 130 -4.49 22.37 21.44
C PHE A 130 -4.79 23.82 21.03
#